data_AF-A0A0G3EHC6-F1
#
_entry.id   AF-A0A0G3EHC6-F1
#
_cell.length_a   1.000
_cell.length_b   1.000
_cell.length_c   1.000
_cell.angle_alpha   90.00
_cell.angle_beta   90.00
_cell.angle_gamma   90.00
#
_symmetry.space_group_name_H-M   'P 1'
#
loop_
_entity.id
_entity.type
_entity.pdbx_description
1 polymer ?
#
loop_
_entity_poly.entity_id
_entity_poly.type
_entity_poly.pdbx_seq_one_letter_code
_entity_poly.pdbx_strand_id
1 'polypeptide(L)'
;MAARAAGVILGLAAAGLPLAARVWPGAPACRFHAATGLPCPACGTWRALAHLGRGQWAAAFALQPLASGCVLAAFAAAWVLLARPARPIPDGLRRTRPARLLILLLLLWIANWVYLLAHGV
;
A
#
# COMPACT_ATOMS: atom_id res chain seq x y z
N MET A 1 14.06 20.93 -6.50
CA MET A 1 12.94 20.69 -7.43
C MET A 1 12.53 19.22 -7.50
N ALA A 2 13.46 18.26 -7.60
CA ALA A 2 13.15 16.82 -7.70
C ALA A 2 12.23 16.25 -6.58
N ALA A 3 12.44 16.64 -5.32
CA ALA A 3 11.64 16.15 -4.20
C ALA A 3 10.16 16.56 -4.26
N ARG A 4 9.87 17.75 -4.81
CA ARG A 4 8.50 18.23 -5.01
C ARG A 4 7.81 17.51 -6.16
N ALA A 5 8.53 17.28 -7.26
CA ALA A 5 8.03 16.47 -8.37
C ALA A 5 7.70 15.04 -7.92
N ALA A 6 8.58 14.42 -7.11
CA ALA A 6 8.34 13.10 -6.53
C ALA A 6 7.10 13.08 -5.61
N GLY A 7 6.92 14.10 -4.76
CA GLY A 7 5.73 14.24 -3.92
C GLY A 7 4.43 14.40 -4.71
N VAL A 8 4.46 15.18 -5.80
CA VAL A 8 3.31 15.32 -6.73
C VAL A 8 3.01 13.99 -7.43
N ILE A 9 4.02 13.29 -7.94
CA ILE A 9 3.85 12.00 -8.62
C ILE A 9 3.29 10.95 -7.66
N LEU A 10 3.83 10.85 -6.44
CA LEU A 10 3.34 9.94 -5.41
C LEU A 10 1.90 10.27 -5.00
N GLY A 11 1.58 11.56 -4.82
CA GLY A 11 0.23 12.00 -4.48
C GLY A 11 -0.78 11.71 -5.61
N LEU A 12 -0.43 12.00 -6.86
CA LEU A 12 -1.26 11.70 -8.02
C LEU A 12 -1.42 10.19 -8.24
N ALA A 13 -0.36 9.40 -8.07
CA ALA A 13 -0.45 7.95 -8.14
C ALA A 13 -1.34 7.39 -7.03
N ALA A 14 -1.17 7.84 -5.78
CA ALA A 14 -1.99 7.42 -4.65
C ALA A 14 -3.45 7.86 -4.78
N ALA A 15 -3.75 8.99 -5.43
CA ALA A 15 -5.11 9.46 -5.68
C ALA A 15 -5.75 8.83 -6.94
N GLY A 16 -4.94 8.52 -7.96
CA GLY A 16 -5.39 7.96 -9.23
C GLY A 16 -5.67 6.45 -9.16
N LEU A 17 -4.90 5.69 -8.37
CA LEU A 17 -5.09 4.23 -8.22
C LEU A 17 -6.47 3.85 -7.66
N PRO A 18 -7.00 4.52 -6.62
CA PRO A 18 -8.34 4.27 -6.10
C PRO A 18 -9.45 4.71 -7.07
N LEU A 19 -9.23 5.76 -7.86
CA LEU A 19 -10.16 6.18 -8.91
C LEU A 19 -10.23 5.15 -10.04
N ALA A 20 -9.08 4.64 -10.49
CA ALA A 20 -9.02 3.53 -11.44
C ALA A 20 -9.72 2.26 -10.89
N ALA A 21 -9.64 2.03 -9.58
CA ALA A 21 -10.34 0.94 -8.92
C ALA A 21 -11.87 1.11 -8.84
N ARG A 22 -12.42 2.32 -9.02
CA ARG A 22 -13.88 2.54 -9.10
C ARG A 22 -14.46 2.09 -10.44
N VAL A 23 -13.70 2.22 -11.52
CA VAL A 23 -14.15 1.92 -12.90
C VAL A 23 -13.89 0.47 -13.32
N TRP A 24 -13.06 -0.26 -12.57
CA TRP A 24 -12.75 -1.65 -12.90
C TRP A 24 -13.83 -2.61 -12.37
N PRO A 25 -14.33 -3.54 -13.20
CA PRO A 25 -15.50 -4.39 -12.91
C PRO A 25 -15.29 -5.48 -11.84
N GLY A 26 -14.31 -5.32 -10.95
CA GLY A 26 -13.90 -6.32 -9.95
C GLY A 26 -12.67 -7.11 -10.39
N ALA A 27 -11.86 -7.52 -9.41
CA ALA A 27 -10.74 -8.44 -9.69
C ALA A 27 -11.30 -9.86 -9.79
N PRO A 28 -10.89 -10.66 -10.79
CA PRO A 28 -11.28 -12.06 -10.88
C PRO A 28 -10.87 -12.82 -9.61
N ALA A 29 -11.62 -13.89 -9.29
CA ALA A 29 -11.29 -14.77 -8.18
C ALA A 29 -9.80 -15.20 -8.26
N CYS A 30 -9.10 -15.12 -7.12
CA CYS A 30 -7.66 -15.35 -7.07
C CYS A 30 -7.33 -16.76 -7.56
N ARG A 31 -6.72 -16.88 -8.75
CA ARG A 31 -6.34 -18.19 -9.34
C ARG A 31 -5.39 -18.97 -8.44
N PHE A 32 -4.56 -18.29 -7.65
CA PHE A 32 -3.69 -18.92 -6.67
C PHE A 32 -4.51 -19.61 -5.57
N HIS A 33 -5.46 -18.91 -4.96
CA HIS A 33 -6.36 -19.48 -3.95
C HIS A 33 -7.19 -20.63 -4.54
N ALA A 34 -7.65 -20.50 -5.80
CA ALA A 34 -8.37 -21.57 -6.48
C ALA A 34 -7.50 -22.83 -6.69
N ALA A 35 -6.19 -22.67 -6.87
CA ALA A 35 -5.27 -23.79 -7.09
C ALA A 35 -4.68 -24.38 -5.80
N THR A 36 -4.43 -23.56 -4.77
CA THR A 36 -3.72 -23.98 -3.55
C THR A 36 -4.60 -24.03 -2.30
N GLY A 37 -5.81 -23.46 -2.35
CA GLY A 37 -6.65 -23.25 -1.18
C GLY A 37 -6.12 -22.20 -0.18
N LEU A 38 -4.99 -21.55 -0.49
CA LEU A 38 -4.37 -20.56 0.38
C LEU A 38 -4.56 -19.13 -0.17
N PRO A 39 -4.93 -18.16 0.68
CA PRO A 39 -4.97 -16.75 0.27
C PRO A 39 -3.56 -16.29 -0.07
N CYS A 40 -3.39 -15.64 -1.22
CA CYS A 40 -2.10 -15.07 -1.59
C CYS A 40 -1.88 -13.75 -0.82
N PRO A 41 -0.64 -13.39 -0.46
CA PRO A 41 -0.39 -12.20 0.36
C PRO A 41 -0.79 -10.87 -0.30
N ALA A 42 -1.10 -10.89 -1.61
CA ALA A 42 -1.58 -9.75 -2.36
C ALA A 42 -3.06 -9.85 -2.77
N CYS A 43 -3.76 -10.96 -2.48
CA CYS A 43 -5.16 -11.12 -2.89
C CYS A 43 -6.02 -10.13 -2.12
N GLY A 44 -6.96 -9.49 -2.81
CA GLY A 44 -7.76 -8.43 -2.22
C GLY A 44 -7.13 -7.04 -2.26
N THR A 45 -5.89 -6.85 -2.74
CA THR A 45 -5.33 -5.49 -2.97
C THR A 45 -6.25 -4.65 -3.85
N TRP A 46 -6.73 -5.22 -4.96
CA TRP A 46 -7.66 -4.51 -5.85
C TRP A 46 -9.01 -4.20 -5.16
N ARG A 47 -9.54 -5.13 -4.38
CA ARG A 47 -10.78 -4.92 -3.62
C ARG A 47 -10.61 -3.82 -2.57
N ALA A 48 -9.51 -3.87 -1.81
CA ALA A 48 -9.17 -2.86 -0.82
C ALA A 48 -9.00 -1.49 -1.47
N LEU A 49 -8.28 -1.38 -2.59
CA LEU A 49 -8.17 -0.15 -3.38
C LEU A 49 -9.54 0.35 -3.87
N ALA A 50 -10.44 -0.54 -4.26
CA ALA A 50 -11.80 -0.17 -4.66
C ALA A 50 -12.64 0.32 -3.46
N HIS A 51 -12.45 -0.23 -2.26
CA HIS A 51 -13.06 0.27 -1.02
C HIS A 51 -12.47 1.63 -0.62
N LEU A 52 -11.15 1.80 -0.68
CA LEU A 52 -10.48 3.09 -0.47
C LEU A 52 -10.99 4.13 -1.47
N GLY A 53 -11.14 3.73 -2.73
CA GLY A 53 -11.73 4.55 -3.78
C GLY A 53 -13.11 5.04 -3.38
N ARG A 54 -13.95 4.21 -2.77
CA ARG A 54 -15.30 4.58 -2.29
C ARG A 54 -15.32 5.27 -0.91
N GLY A 55 -14.16 5.56 -0.31
CA GLY A 55 -14.05 6.13 1.03
C GLY A 55 -14.34 5.15 2.17
N GLN A 56 -14.40 3.84 1.88
CA GLN A 56 -14.69 2.79 2.85
C GLN A 56 -13.39 2.26 3.49
N TRP A 57 -12.73 3.10 4.28
CA TRP A 57 -11.41 2.82 4.86
C TRP A 57 -11.38 1.59 5.75
N ALA A 58 -12.37 1.41 6.62
CA ALA A 58 -12.44 0.25 7.52
C ALA A 58 -12.55 -1.07 6.75
N ALA A 59 -13.41 -1.11 5.71
CA ALA A 59 -13.56 -2.29 4.85
C ALA A 59 -12.28 -2.59 4.05
N ALA A 60 -11.60 -1.55 3.56
CA ALA A 60 -10.32 -1.71 2.87
C ALA A 60 -9.23 -2.29 3.79
N PHE A 61 -9.15 -1.78 5.02
CA PHE A 61 -8.17 -2.21 6.00
C PHE A 61 -8.41 -3.65 6.44
N ALA A 62 -9.68 -4.04 6.63
CA ALA A 62 -10.05 -5.41 6.95
C ALA A 62 -9.66 -6.40 5.83
N LEU A 63 -9.74 -5.98 4.56
CA LEU A 63 -9.43 -6.82 3.41
C LEU A 63 -7.93 -6.95 3.10
N GLN A 64 -7.18 -5.86 3.23
CA GLN A 64 -5.76 -5.84 2.91
C GLN A 64 -5.08 -4.69 3.69
N PRO A 65 -4.66 -4.95 4.95
CA PRO A 65 -4.04 -3.94 5.81
C PRO A 65 -2.79 -3.34 5.20
N LEU A 66 -1.93 -4.17 4.58
CA LEU A 66 -0.67 -3.73 3.98
C LEU A 66 -0.89 -2.75 2.83
N ALA A 67 -1.80 -3.07 1.89
CA ALA A 67 -2.10 -2.18 0.77
C ALA A 67 -2.70 -0.86 1.24
N SER A 68 -3.62 -0.91 2.21
CA SER A 68 -4.25 0.27 2.79
C SER A 68 -3.24 1.15 3.53
N GLY A 69 -2.34 0.55 4.30
CA GLY A 69 -1.23 1.23 4.97
C GLY A 69 -0.25 1.88 3.98
N CYS A 70 0.09 1.21 2.89
CA CYS A 70 0.95 1.77 1.84
C CYS A 70 0.33 3.00 1.17
N VAL A 71 -0.97 2.97 0.86
CA VAL A 71 -1.67 4.13 0.28
C VAL A 71 -1.68 5.30 1.27
N LEU A 72 -1.96 5.05 2.54
CA LEU A 72 -1.95 6.08 3.58
C LEU A 72 -0.54 6.68 3.77
N ALA A 73 0.49 5.84 3.82
CA ALA A 73 1.88 6.26 3.94
C ALA A 73 2.33 7.10 2.72
N ALA A 74 1.92 6.72 1.51
CA ALA A 74 2.19 7.49 0.30
C ALA A 74 1.50 8.87 0.34
N PHE A 75 0.25 8.93 0.79
CA PHE A 75 -0.48 10.19 0.98
C PHE A 75 0.19 11.09 2.02
N ALA A 76 0.57 10.54 3.16
CA ALA A 76 1.27 11.27 4.21
C ALA A 76 2.64 11.78 3.74
N ALA A 77 3.39 10.96 3.01
CA ALA A 77 4.66 11.35 2.41
C ALA A 77 4.47 12.49 1.40
N ALA A 78 3.49 12.38 0.50
CA ALA A 78 3.16 13.43 -0.45
C ALA A 78 2.79 14.75 0.26
N TRP A 79 1.94 14.68 1.29
CA TRP A 79 1.56 15.83 2.09
C TRP A 79 2.77 16.52 2.73
N VAL A 80 3.66 15.76 3.38
CA VAL A 80 4.89 16.29 4.00
C VAL A 80 5.81 16.94 2.96
N LEU A 81 5.99 16.30 1.80
CA LEU A 81 6.84 16.80 0.72
C LEU A 81 6.28 18.08 0.07
N LEU A 82 4.96 18.25 0.07
CA LEU A 82 4.29 19.44 -0.46
C LEU A 82 4.23 20.59 0.57
N ALA A 83 3.92 20.28 1.83
CA ALA A 83 3.69 21.25 2.91
C ALA A 83 4.99 21.81 3.53
N ARG A 84 6.13 21.12 3.38
CA ARG A 84 7.41 21.57 3.93
C ARG A 84 8.37 22.01 2.81
N PRO A 85 9.19 23.06 3.03
CA PRO A 85 10.31 23.34 2.14
C PRO A 85 11.22 22.11 2.09
N ALA A 86 11.66 21.73 0.89
CA ALA A 86 12.43 20.51 0.67
C ALA A 86 13.67 20.50 1.56
N ARG A 87 13.61 19.73 2.66
CA ARG A 87 14.78 19.46 3.49
C ARG A 87 15.52 18.26 2.87
N PRO A 88 16.86 18.26 2.89
CA PRO A 88 17.60 17.07 2.53
C PRO A 88 17.10 15.90 3.39
N ILE A 89 16.94 14.74 2.75
CA ILE A 89 16.59 13.51 3.45
C ILE A 89 17.66 13.30 4.53
N PRO A 90 17.29 13.16 5.82
CA PRO A 90 18.27 13.01 6.87
C PRO A 90 19.16 11.80 6.57
N ASP A 91 20.49 11.97 6.69
CA ASP A 91 21.48 10.95 6.33
C ASP A 91 21.28 9.62 7.07
N GLY A 92 20.55 9.62 8.20
CA GLY A 92 20.12 8.42 8.90
C GLY A 92 19.29 7.45 8.05
N LEU A 93 18.46 7.95 7.12
CA LEU A 93 17.70 7.11 6.18
C LEU A 93 18.58 6.61 5.00
N ARG A 94 19.68 7.30 4.72
CA ARG A 94 20.70 6.84 3.76
C ARG A 94 21.65 5.80 4.37
N ARG A 95 21.77 5.82 5.72
CA ARG A 95 22.65 4.97 6.53
C ARG A 95 21.93 3.81 7.21
N THR A 96 20.60 3.70 7.08
CA THR A 96 19.88 2.46 7.40
C THR A 96 20.46 1.34 6.57
N ARG A 97 21.02 0.33 7.24
CA ARG A 97 21.57 -0.84 6.55
C ARG A 97 20.46 -1.47 5.72
N PRO A 98 20.65 -1.69 4.41
CA PRO A 98 19.61 -2.22 3.53
C PRO A 98 19.03 -3.54 4.07
N ALA A 99 19.85 -4.34 4.77
CA ALA A 99 19.42 -5.54 5.48
C ALA A 99 18.32 -5.28 6.54
N ARG A 100 18.39 -4.20 7.32
CA ARG A 100 17.38 -3.88 8.34
C ARG A 100 16.05 -3.47 7.71
N LEU A 101 16.11 -2.68 6.63
CA LEU A 101 14.92 -2.32 5.85
C LEU A 101 14.29 -3.56 5.22
N LEU A 102 15.09 -4.43 4.62
CA LEU A 102 14.62 -5.69 4.06
C LEU A 102 13.97 -6.58 5.12
N ILE A 103 14.59 -6.73 6.29
CA ILE A 103 14.02 -7.49 7.41
C ILE A 103 12.68 -6.89 7.84
N LEU A 104 12.59 -5.56 8.01
CA LEU A 104 11.34 -4.91 8.38
C LEU A 104 10.23 -5.14 7.33
N LEU A 105 10.55 -5.00 6.04
CA LEU A 105 9.62 -5.24 4.95
C LEU A 105 9.17 -6.70 4.90
N LEU A 106 10.08 -7.65 5.12
CA LEU A 106 9.77 -9.07 5.20
C LEU A 106 8.86 -9.38 6.41
N LEU A 107 9.15 -8.80 7.58
CA LEU A 107 8.32 -8.97 8.77
C LEU A 107 6.91 -8.42 8.56
N LEU A 108 6.78 -7.23 7.97
CA LEU A 108 5.49 -6.64 7.62
C LEU A 108 4.73 -7.49 6.60
N TRP A 109 5.43 -8.04 5.61
CA TRP A 109 4.84 -8.92 4.61
C TRP A 109 4.35 -10.25 5.22
N ILE A 110 5.16 -10.87 6.09
CA ILE A 110 4.78 -12.10 6.81
C ILE A 110 3.61 -11.81 7.75
N ALA A 111 3.65 -10.72 8.53
CA ALA A 111 2.56 -10.35 9.43
C ALA A 111 1.24 -10.11 8.67
N ASN A 112 1.29 -9.46 7.51
CA ASN A 112 0.13 -9.28 6.64
C ASN A 112 -0.39 -10.63 6.14
N TRP A 113 0.49 -11.54 5.74
CA TRP A 113 0.07 -12.85 5.26
C TRP A 113 -0.55 -13.71 6.37
N VAL A 114 0.02 -13.69 7.58
CA VAL A 114 -0.56 -14.33 8.77
C VAL A 114 -1.95 -13.78 9.07
N TYR A 115 -2.13 -12.46 8.98
CA TYR A 115 -3.46 -11.85 9.15
C TYR A 115 -4.47 -12.36 8.12
N LEU A 116 -4.08 -12.44 6.84
CA LEU A 116 -4.94 -12.95 5.77
C LEU A 116 -5.29 -14.44 5.96
N LEU A 117 -4.32 -15.25 6.40
CA LEU A 117 -4.53 -16.65 6.75
C LEU A 117 -5.50 -16.81 7.92
N ALA A 118 -5.39 -15.97 8.95
CA ALA A 118 -6.25 -16.01 10.14
C ALA A 118 -7.70 -15.58 9.84
N HIS A 119 -7.92 -14.69 8.87
CA HIS A 119 -9.24 -14.15 8.54
C HIS A 119 -9.84 -14.73 7.25
N GLY A 120 -9.10 -15.58 6.51
CA GLY A 120 -9.58 -16.24 5.29
C GLY A 120 -9.91 -15.31 4.13
N VAL A 121 -9.17 -14.19 3.99
CA VAL A 121 -9.46 -13.09 3.03
C VAL A 121 -8.58 -13.05 1.80
#